data_AF-A0A2D1IT83-F1
#
_entry.id   AF-A0A2D1IT83-F1
#
_cell.length_a   1.000
_cell.length_b   1.000
_cell.length_c   1.000
_cell.angle_alpha   90.00
_cell.angle_beta   90.00
_cell.angle_gamma   90.00
#
_symmetry.space_group_name_H-M   'P 1'
#
loop_
_entity.id
_entity.type
_entity.pdbx_description
1 polymer ?
#
loop_
_entity_poly.entity_id
_entity_poly.type
_entity_poly.pdbx_seq_one_letter_code
_entity_poly.pdbx_strand_id
1 'polypeptide(L)'
;MVNGDSFSIATLIYARLRRVSGRVIDAIYLSENKEYAKHVIELAEATQDHELLRLVEKLRQVFNLFADQDESLTEINRQGQEDLIRVEPTEEDIYRAQVSHHYIGSLR
;
A
#
# COMPACT_ATOMS: atom_id res chain seq x y z
N MET A 1 3.77 -16.28 16.55
CA MET A 1 3.59 -17.28 15.47
C MET A 1 2.66 -16.64 14.46
N VAL A 2 3.11 -16.51 13.20
CA VAL A 2 2.24 -16.04 12.13
C VAL A 2 1.18 -17.12 11.91
N ASN A 3 -0.10 -16.79 12.07
CA ASN A 3 -1.17 -17.70 11.68
C ASN A 3 -1.08 -17.85 10.16
N GLY A 4 -0.78 -19.04 9.64
CA GLY A 4 -0.56 -19.25 8.20
C GLY A 4 -1.73 -18.75 7.33
N ASP A 5 -2.93 -18.74 7.90
CA ASP A 5 -4.14 -18.21 7.29
C ASP A 5 -4.13 -16.67 7.19
N SER A 6 -3.61 -15.94 8.19
CA SER A 6 -3.55 -14.46 8.16
C SER A 6 -2.62 -13.99 7.06
N PHE A 7 -1.46 -14.62 6.91
CA PHE A 7 -0.50 -14.29 5.84
C PHE A 7 -1.05 -14.64 4.45
N SER A 8 -1.70 -15.80 4.31
CA SER A 8 -2.32 -16.20 3.04
C SER A 8 -3.41 -15.22 2.62
N ILE A 9 -4.25 -14.74 3.55
CA ILE A 9 -5.26 -13.72 3.24
C ILE A 9 -4.60 -12.37 2.92
N ALA A 10 -3.59 -11.96 3.70
CA ALA A 10 -2.88 -10.70 3.50
C ALA A 10 -2.22 -10.61 2.10
N THR A 11 -1.63 -11.70 1.62
CA THR A 11 -1.03 -11.75 0.27
C THR A 11 -2.08 -11.66 -0.85
N LEU A 12 -3.26 -12.27 -0.66
CA LEU A 12 -4.38 -12.13 -1.60
C LEU A 12 -4.94 -10.70 -1.62
N ILE A 13 -5.06 -10.07 -0.44
CA ILE A 13 -5.45 -8.65 -0.32
C ILE A 13 -4.44 -7.78 -1.05
N TYR A 14 -3.14 -7.97 -0.83
CA TYR A 14 -2.09 -7.24 -1.54
C TYR A 14 -2.23 -7.37 -3.06
N ALA A 15 -2.35 -8.60 -3.57
CA ALA A 15 -2.45 -8.85 -5.00
C ALA A 15 -3.68 -8.16 -5.62
N ARG A 16 -4.84 -8.25 -4.96
CA ARG A 16 -6.08 -7.64 -5.45
C ARG A 16 -6.02 -6.12 -5.35
N LEU A 17 -5.57 -5.56 -4.22
CA LEU A 17 -5.43 -4.11 -4.01
C LEU A 17 -4.51 -3.48 -5.06
N ARG A 18 -3.38 -4.12 -5.37
CA ARG A 18 -2.47 -3.69 -6.43
C ARG A 18 -3.14 -3.67 -7.80
N ARG A 19 -3.98 -4.67 -8.10
CA ARG A 19 -4.70 -4.76 -9.37
C ARG A 19 -5.79 -3.69 -9.53
N VAL A 20 -6.55 -3.43 -8.47
CA VAL A 20 -7.72 -2.53 -8.55
C VAL A 20 -7.37 -1.06 -8.35
N SER A 21 -6.31 -0.76 -7.58
CA SER A 21 -5.96 0.61 -7.19
C SER A 21 -4.49 0.99 -7.42
N GLY A 22 -3.64 0.05 -7.86
CA GLY A 22 -2.20 0.27 -7.97
C GLY A 22 -1.45 0.35 -6.64
N ARG A 23 -2.15 0.31 -5.50
CA ARG A 23 -1.56 0.44 -4.16
C ARG A 23 -0.82 -0.84 -3.75
N VAL A 24 0.35 -0.64 -3.15
CA VAL A 24 1.22 -1.70 -2.60
C VAL A 24 1.21 -1.56 -1.09
N ILE A 25 1.13 -2.70 -0.40
CA ILE A 25 1.12 -2.79 1.07
C ILE A 25 2.09 -3.88 1.49
N ASP A 26 2.53 -3.84 2.75
CA ASP A 26 3.34 -4.91 3.34
C ASP A 26 2.44 -6.05 3.82
N ALA A 27 2.47 -7.19 3.13
CA ALA A 27 1.65 -8.35 3.46
C ALA A 27 2.10 -9.06 4.75
N ILE A 28 3.40 -9.02 5.08
CA ILE A 28 3.90 -9.61 6.32
C ILE A 28 3.38 -8.77 7.48
N TYR A 29 3.56 -7.45 7.40
CA TYR A 29 3.13 -6.55 8.46
C TYR A 29 1.60 -6.54 8.62
N LEU A 30 0.83 -6.62 7.52
CA LEU A 30 -0.62 -6.81 7.55
C LEU A 30 -1.04 -8.08 8.30
N SER A 31 -0.25 -9.15 8.19
CA SER A 31 -0.56 -10.44 8.80
C SER A 31 -0.24 -10.53 10.29
N GLU A 32 0.45 -9.53 10.84
CA GLU A 32 0.94 -9.50 12.23
C GLU A 32 0.38 -8.34 13.05
N ASN A 33 0.11 -7.19 12.44
CA ASN A 33 -0.30 -5.97 13.13
C ASN A 33 -1.79 -5.65 12.92
N LYS A 34 -2.58 -5.74 13.98
CA LYS A 34 -4.02 -5.43 13.99
C LYS A 34 -4.36 -4.00 13.61
N GLU A 35 -3.58 -3.04 14.06
CA GLU A 35 -3.86 -1.62 13.83
C GLU A 35 -3.58 -1.24 12.38
N TYR A 36 -2.47 -1.73 11.84
CA TYR A 36 -2.19 -1.61 10.42
C TYR A 36 -3.25 -2.32 9.57
N ALA A 37 -3.75 -3.49 10.01
CA ALA A 37 -4.82 -4.18 9.33
C ALA A 37 -6.10 -3.35 9.23
N LYS A 38 -6.49 -2.61 10.28
CA LYS A 38 -7.65 -1.69 10.22
C LYS A 38 -7.49 -0.64 9.13
N HIS A 39 -6.34 0.02 9.06
CA HIS A 39 -6.08 1.02 8.01
C HIS A 39 -6.10 0.42 6.60
N VAL A 40 -5.53 -0.77 6.41
CA VAL A 40 -5.57 -1.45 5.11
C VAL A 40 -7.01 -1.86 4.74
N ILE A 41 -7.82 -2.24 5.73
CA ILE A 41 -9.23 -2.55 5.53
C ILE A 41 -10.00 -1.30 5.06
N GLU A 42 -9.81 -0.15 5.69
CA GLU A 42 -10.43 1.12 5.24
C GLU A 42 -10.05 1.45 3.80
N LEU A 43 -8.75 1.30 3.46
CA LEU A 43 -8.25 1.50 2.10
C LEU A 43 -8.89 0.54 1.10
N ALA A 44 -9.08 -0.72 1.49
CA ALA A 44 -9.68 -1.75 0.67
C ALA A 44 -11.19 -1.49 0.46
N GLU A 45 -11.90 -1.10 1.51
CA GLU A 45 -13.33 -0.76 1.47
C GLU A 45 -13.60 0.43 0.55
N ALA A 46 -12.72 1.44 0.54
CA ALA A 46 -12.84 2.58 -0.35
C ALA A 46 -12.81 2.21 -1.85
N THR A 47 -12.27 1.04 -2.23
CA THR A 47 -12.26 0.59 -3.63
C THR A 47 -13.60 0.02 -4.10
N GLN A 48 -14.50 -0.34 -3.17
CA GLN A 48 -15.78 -1.00 -3.44
C GLN A 48 -15.67 -2.30 -4.28
N ASP A 49 -14.48 -2.90 -4.36
CA ASP A 49 -14.25 -4.14 -5.10
C ASP A 49 -14.79 -5.36 -4.34
N HIS A 50 -15.77 -6.06 -4.93
CA HIS A 50 -16.44 -7.18 -4.27
C HIS A 50 -15.50 -8.31 -3.81
N GLU A 51 -14.49 -8.64 -4.61
CA GLU A 51 -13.54 -9.70 -4.25
C GLU A 51 -12.66 -9.27 -3.08
N LEU A 52 -12.17 -8.03 -3.12
CA LEU A 52 -11.36 -7.45 -2.06
C LEU A 52 -12.15 -7.33 -0.74
N LEU A 53 -13.41 -6.88 -0.79
CA LEU A 53 -14.30 -6.83 0.38
C LEU A 53 -14.48 -8.22 1.00
N ARG A 54 -14.64 -9.27 0.19
CA ARG A 54 -14.71 -10.64 0.69
C ARG A 54 -13.43 -11.10 1.39
N LEU A 55 -12.27 -10.68 0.89
CA LEU A 55 -10.98 -10.99 1.52
C LEU A 55 -10.80 -10.23 2.85
N VAL A 56 -11.24 -8.97 2.88
CA VAL A 56 -11.28 -8.13 4.10
C VAL A 56 -12.13 -8.79 5.18
N GLU A 57 -13.33 -9.29 4.86
CA GLU A 57 -14.18 -9.98 5.84
C GLU A 57 -13.51 -11.22 6.43
N LYS A 58 -12.80 -12.01 5.61
CA LYS A 58 -12.01 -13.14 6.11
C LYS A 58 -10.88 -12.69 7.01
N LEU A 59 -10.20 -11.59 6.68
CA LEU A 59 -9.14 -11.03 7.51
C LEU A 59 -9.70 -10.60 8.88
N ARG A 60 -10.86 -9.93 8.91
CA ARG A 60 -11.55 -9.54 10.15
C ARG A 60 -11.82 -10.74 11.05
N GLN A 61 -12.31 -11.85 10.48
CA GLN A 61 -12.56 -13.09 11.22
C GLN A 61 -11.26 -13.67 11.82
N VAL A 62 -10.17 -13.73 11.04
CA VAL A 62 -8.88 -14.28 11.52
C VAL A 62 -8.26 -13.42 12.63
N PHE A 63 -8.41 -12.10 12.54
CA PHE A 63 -7.89 -11.19 13.57
C PHE A 63 -8.85 -10.95 14.75
N ASN A 64 -10.05 -11.52 14.69
CA ASN A 64 -11.14 -11.27 15.63
C ASN A 64 -11.47 -9.77 15.72
N LEU A 65 -11.36 -9.05 14.60
CA LEU A 65 -11.72 -7.63 14.45
C LEU A 65 -13.22 -7.53 14.17
N PHE A 66 -14.01 -8.01 15.12
CA PHE A 66 -15.41 -7.65 15.18
C PHE A 66 -15.48 -6.18 15.58
N ALA A 67 -16.50 -5.47 15.11
CA ALA A 67 -16.72 -4.08 15.50
C ALA A 67 -17.08 -4.04 17.00
N ASP A 68 -16.09 -4.15 17.87
CA ASP A 68 -16.17 -3.60 19.20
C ASP A 68 -16.26 -2.08 18.98
N GLN A 69 -17.43 -1.54 19.29
CA GLN A 69 -17.67 -0.11 19.40
C GLN A 69 -16.87 0.41 20.60
N ASP A 70 -15.54 0.44 20.48
CA ASP A 70 -14.68 1.02 21.50
C ASP A 70 -14.03 2.29 20.93
N GLU A 71 -14.64 3.39 21.36
CA GLU A 71 -14.18 4.77 21.33
C GLU A 71 -12.71 4.87 21.79
N SER A 72 -11.73 5.01 20.87
CA SER A 72 -10.37 5.38 21.33
C SER A 72 -9.34 5.87 20.30
N LEU A 73 -9.66 6.20 19.04
CA LEU A 73 -8.60 6.54 18.07
C LEU A 73 -8.83 7.84 17.27
N THR A 74 -9.35 8.87 17.94
CA THR A 74 -9.51 10.21 17.33
C THR A 74 -8.31 11.15 17.56
N GLU A 75 -7.11 10.65 17.87
CA GLU A 75 -5.97 11.54 18.20
C GLU A 75 -4.64 11.21 17.49
N ILE A 76 -4.61 10.74 16.23
CA ILE A 76 -3.32 10.73 15.47
C ILE A 76 -3.47 11.08 13.97
N ASN A 77 -4.50 11.84 13.57
CA ASN A 77 -4.64 12.22 12.15
C ASN A 77 -4.98 13.69 11.93
N ARG A 78 -4.06 14.59 12.30
CA ARG A 78 -4.07 16.01 11.86
C ARG A 78 -2.73 16.54 11.34
N GLN A 79 -1.70 15.71 11.11
CA GLN A 79 -0.37 16.22 10.74
C GLN A 79 0.36 15.46 9.61
N GLY A 80 -0.34 14.69 8.76
CA GLY A 80 0.34 13.85 7.75
C GLY A 80 -0.05 14.04 6.29
N GLN A 81 -0.96 14.97 5.96
CA GLN A 81 -1.45 15.14 4.57
C GLN A 81 -0.90 16.35 3.82
N GLU A 82 0.03 17.09 4.40
CA GLU A 82 0.69 18.22 3.72
C GLU A 82 2.16 17.88 3.51
N ASP A 83 2.49 17.49 2.28
CA ASP A 83 3.80 17.53 1.61
C ASP A 83 4.11 16.26 0.81
N LEU A 84 3.29 16.01 -0.22
CA LEU A 84 3.82 15.42 -1.44
C LEU A 84 4.71 16.49 -2.09
N ILE A 85 5.98 16.56 -1.68
CA ILE A 85 6.97 17.44 -2.32
C ILE A 85 7.13 16.96 -3.76
N ARG A 86 6.45 17.63 -4.70
CA ARG A 86 6.73 17.51 -6.12
C ARG A 86 8.04 18.25 -6.38
N VAL A 87 9.16 17.55 -6.17
CA VAL A 87 10.49 18.06 -6.52
C VAL A 87 10.58 18.11 -8.04
N GLU A 88 10.41 19.31 -8.59
CA GLU A 88 10.80 19.59 -9.98
C GLU A 88 12.33 19.47 -10.07
N PRO A 89 12.88 18.69 -11.02
CA PRO A 89 14.32 18.57 -11.19
C PRO A 89 14.91 19.95 -11.53
N THR A 90 16.05 20.29 -10.90
CA THR A 90 16.74 21.55 -11.19
C THR A 90 17.52 21.46 -12.50
N GLU A 91 17.87 22.60 -13.10
CA GLU A 91 18.67 22.64 -14.34
C GLU A 91 20.00 21.88 -14.22
N GLU A 92 20.60 21.87 -13.02
CA GLU A 92 21.82 21.12 -12.71
C GLU A 92 21.61 19.59 -12.75
N ASP A 93 20.44 19.10 -12.30
CA ASP A 93 20.09 17.69 -12.37
C ASP A 93 19.92 17.23 -13.83
N ILE A 94 19.30 18.10 -14.65
CA ILE A 94 19.11 17.87 -16.08
C ILE A 94 20.47 17.81 -16.80
N TYR A 95 21.37 18.73 -16.48
CA TYR A 95 22.72 18.76 -17.06
C TYR A 95 23.53 17.51 -16.71
N ARG A 96 23.47 17.05 -15.45
CA ARG A 96 24.16 15.81 -15.03
C ARG A 96 23.61 14.56 -15.68
N ALA A 97 22.31 14.54 -16.01
CA ALA A 97 21.66 13.42 -16.67
C ALA A 97 21.97 13.34 -18.17
N GLN A 98 22.61 14.35 -18.75
CA GLN A 98 22.92 14.38 -20.17
C GLN A 98 24.06 13.39 -20.50
N VAL A 99 23.69 12.23 -21.05
CA VAL A 99 24.66 11.20 -21.46
C VAL A 99 25.40 11.67 -22.71
N SER A 100 26.73 11.54 -22.74
CA SER A 100 27.50 11.82 -23.95
C SER A 100 27.14 10.81 -25.03
N HIS A 101 26.45 11.27 -26.08
CA HIS A 101 26.17 10.46 -27.26
C HIS A 101 27.48 10.26 -28.03
N HIS A 102 28.25 9.22 -27.69
CA HIS A 102 29.32 8.76 -28.55
C HIS A 102 28.70 8.08 -29.76
N TYR A 103 28.86 8.69 -30.94
CA TYR A 103 28.39 8.13 -32.19
C TYR A 103 29.18 6.84 -32.50
N ILE A 104 28.58 5.68 -32.25
CA ILE A 104 29.15 4.40 -32.71
C ILE A 104 28.83 4.29 -34.20
N GLY A 105 29.87 4.51 -35.01
CA GLY A 105 29.82 4.68 -36.45
C GLY A 105 29.00 3.64 -37.22
N SER A 106 28.35 4.12 -38.27
CA SER A 106 27.66 3.33 -39.29
C SER A 106 28.55 2.19 -39.83
N LEU A 107 28.02 0.96 -39.79
CA LEU A 107 28.62 -0.20 -40.44
C LEU A 107 28.73 0.05 -41.95
N ARG A 108 29.90 -0.29 -42.50
CA ARG A 108 30.16 -0.38 -43.93
C ARG A 108 29.84 -1.78 -44.44
#